data_AF-A0A542AMN4-F1
#
_entry.id   AF-A0A542AMN4-F1
#
_cell.length_a   1.000
_cell.length_b   1.000
_cell.length_c   1.000
_cell.angle_alpha   90.00
_cell.angle_beta   90.00
_cell.angle_gamma   90.00
#
_symmetry.space_group_name_H-M   'P 1'
#
loop_
_entity.id
_entity.type
_entity.pdbx_description
1 polymer ?
#
loop_
_entity_poly.entity_id
_entity_poly.type
_entity_poly.pdbx_seq_one_letter_code
_entity_poly.pdbx_strand_id
1 'polypeptide(L)'
;MADNYTYDFQRLQQDAIRRAREMQARARVPDPPLNQGAPGPPAAPAAQPSTAPPQQHSAPAPQHVPAPEAGQQHEREPSFGPLSPVKDIFDSLMSDSERTLLLVLILLLTEEKADIGLIFALMYLVL
;
A
#
# COMPACT_ATOMS: atom_id res chain seq x y z
N MET A 1 31.23 11.23 8.27
CA MET A 1 29.95 11.62 8.90
C MET A 1 28.72 11.20 8.09
N ALA A 2 28.87 10.69 6.85
CA ALA A 2 27.75 10.19 6.04
C ALA A 2 27.32 8.76 6.41
N ASP A 3 28.22 7.97 6.99
CA ASP A 3 27.99 6.53 7.23
C ASP A 3 26.94 6.27 8.32
N ASN A 4 26.83 7.17 9.32
CA ASN A 4 25.83 7.04 10.39
C ASN A 4 24.40 7.07 9.85
N TYR A 5 24.12 7.92 8.86
CA TYR A 5 22.77 8.06 8.29
C TYR A 5 22.28 6.77 7.60
N THR A 6 23.18 6.05 6.92
CA THR A 6 22.85 4.78 6.28
C THR A 6 22.49 3.72 7.32
N TYR A 7 23.24 3.64 8.43
CA TYR A 7 22.94 2.73 9.53
C TYR A 7 21.64 3.10 10.25
N ASP A 8 21.39 4.39 10.48
CA ASP A 8 20.17 4.86 11.13
C ASP A 8 18.92 4.65 10.26
N PHE A 9 19.02 4.89 8.95
CA PHE A 9 17.94 4.61 8.01
C PHE A 9 17.60 3.12 7.97
N GLN A 10 18.60 2.24 7.98
CA GLN A 10 18.40 0.80 8.00
C GLN A 10 17.74 0.32 9.30
N ARG A 11 18.06 0.93 10.45
CA ARG A 11 17.39 0.65 11.73
C ARG A 11 15.94 1.14 11.73
N LEU A 12 15.70 2.33 11.20
CA LEU A 12 14.35 2.91 11.09
C LEU A 12 13.46 2.06 10.19
N GLN A 13 14.00 1.56 9.06
CA GLN A 13 13.29 0.66 8.17
C GLN A 13 12.92 -0.67 8.86
N GLN A 14 13.83 -1.25 9.64
CA GLN A 14 13.56 -2.47 10.40
C GLN A 14 12.46 -2.28 11.44
N ASP A 15 12.48 -1.15 12.15
CA ASP A 15 11.44 -0.81 13.12
C ASP A 15 10.08 -0.59 12.46
N ALA A 16 10.05 0.14 11.34
CA ALA A 16 8.85 0.38 10.55
C ALA A 16 8.19 -0.93 10.07
N ILE A 17 8.99 -1.87 9.54
CA ILE A 17 8.48 -3.16 9.07
C ILE A 17 7.93 -3.98 10.24
N ARG A 18 8.63 -4.01 11.38
CA ARG A 18 8.19 -4.74 12.57
C ARG A 18 6.85 -4.20 13.07
N ARG A 19 6.71 -2.88 13.14
CA ARG A 19 5.50 -2.19 13.58
C ARG A 19 4.34 -2.38 12.61
N ALA A 20 4.59 -2.29 11.31
CA ALA A 20 3.59 -2.54 10.28
C ALA A 20 3.03 -3.96 10.38
N ARG A 21 3.88 -4.96 10.62
CA ARG A 21 3.45 -6.35 10.82
C ARG A 21 2.61 -6.53 12.09
N GLU A 22 2.97 -5.87 13.18
CA GLU A 22 2.17 -5.90 14.42
C GLU A 22 0.78 -5.28 14.20
N MET A 23 0.72 -4.12 13.53
CA MET A 23 -0.55 -3.48 13.18
C MET A 23 -1.39 -4.36 12.24
N GLN A 24 -0.77 -4.98 11.24
CA GLN A 24 -1.44 -5.92 10.34
C GLN A 24 -1.95 -7.15 11.10
N ALA A 25 -1.17 -7.72 12.01
CA ALA A 25 -1.60 -8.86 12.82
C ALA A 25 -2.82 -8.49 13.68
N ARG A 26 -2.81 -7.30 14.30
CA ARG A 26 -3.91 -6.81 15.14
C ARG A 26 -5.16 -6.44 14.35
N ALA A 27 -5.02 -5.85 13.17
CA ALA A 27 -6.14 -5.54 12.28
C ALA A 27 -6.75 -6.81 11.66
N ARG A 28 -5.96 -7.88 11.57
CA ARG A 28 -6.38 -9.16 11.00
C ARG A 28 -6.84 -10.15 12.06
N VAL A 29 -6.82 -9.79 13.35
CA VAL A 29 -7.60 -10.50 14.39
C VAL A 29 -9.06 -10.23 14.05
N PRO A 30 -9.80 -11.24 13.55
CA PRO A 30 -11.22 -11.07 13.29
C PRO A 30 -11.89 -10.78 14.63
N ASP A 31 -12.82 -9.82 14.66
CA ASP A 31 -13.65 -9.55 15.83
C ASP A 31 -14.17 -10.86 16.42
N PRO A 32 -14.04 -11.10 17.75
CA PRO A 32 -14.75 -12.20 18.38
C PRO A 32 -16.26 -11.98 18.11
N PRO A 33 -17.00 -13.02 17.67
CA PRO A 33 -18.40 -12.85 17.33
C PRO A 33 -19.16 -12.34 18.56
N LEU A 34 -19.80 -11.18 18.37
CA LEU A 34 -20.87 -10.71 19.23
C LEU A 34 -21.98 -11.78 19.26
N ASN A 35 -21.99 -12.54 20.36
CA ASN A 35 -23.17 -12.93 21.11
C ASN A 35 -24.42 -13.31 20.27
N GLN A 36 -24.62 -14.62 20.05
CA GLN A 36 -25.87 -15.15 19.53
C GLN A 36 -26.27 -16.44 20.28
N GLY A 37 -27.31 -16.34 21.12
CA GLY A 37 -28.11 -17.48 21.59
C GLY A 37 -28.19 -17.66 23.13
N ALA A 38 -29.31 -17.22 23.73
CA ALA A 38 -29.76 -17.71 25.05
C ALA A 38 -30.29 -19.16 24.93
N PRO A 39 -30.24 -20.02 25.97
CA PRO A 39 -31.35 -20.12 26.95
C PRO A 39 -30.99 -20.61 28.38
N GLY A 40 -31.71 -20.13 29.42
CA GLY A 40 -32.08 -20.94 30.58
C GLY A 40 -31.77 -20.41 32.02
N PRO A 41 -32.70 -20.52 33.00
CA PRO A 41 -32.73 -19.87 34.34
C PRO A 41 -32.08 -20.76 35.45
N PRO A 42 -32.13 -20.52 36.81
CA PRO A 42 -32.88 -19.55 37.64
C PRO A 42 -32.09 -18.87 38.81
N ALA A 43 -32.64 -17.82 39.42
CA ALA A 43 -32.73 -17.61 40.89
C ALA A 43 -33.04 -16.12 41.23
N ALA A 44 -34.29 -15.84 41.58
CA ALA A 44 -34.61 -14.80 42.56
C ALA A 44 -34.65 -15.50 43.95
N PRO A 45 -34.33 -14.85 45.11
CA PRO A 45 -34.99 -13.62 45.55
C PRO A 45 -34.19 -12.63 46.45
N ALA A 46 -34.76 -11.44 46.61
CA ALA A 46 -34.71 -10.52 47.77
C ALA A 46 -33.47 -9.65 48.06
N ALA A 47 -33.60 -8.32 47.85
CA ALA A 47 -33.57 -7.27 48.91
C ALA A 47 -33.61 -5.84 48.31
N GLN A 48 -34.57 -5.01 48.74
CA GLN A 48 -34.59 -3.52 48.60
C GLN A 48 -33.74 -2.88 49.75
N PRO A 49 -33.62 -1.54 50.01
CA PRO A 49 -34.16 -0.32 49.35
C PRO A 49 -33.22 0.95 49.28
N SER A 50 -33.69 2.01 48.58
CA SER A 50 -33.37 3.48 48.73
C SER A 50 -31.95 4.00 48.40
N THR A 51 -31.67 5.09 47.68
CA THR A 51 -32.18 6.49 47.69
C THR A 51 -31.95 7.22 46.32
N ALA A 52 -32.78 8.20 45.95
CA ALA A 52 -32.73 9.04 44.72
C ALA A 52 -31.87 10.33 44.90
N PRO A 53 -31.80 11.38 44.01
CA PRO A 53 -32.22 11.61 42.59
C PRO A 53 -31.11 12.42 41.79
N PRO A 54 -31.32 13.26 40.73
CA PRO A 54 -32.39 13.42 39.72
C PRO A 54 -31.91 13.45 38.25
N GLN A 55 -32.87 13.29 37.34
CA GLN A 55 -32.75 13.62 35.91
C GLN A 55 -32.51 15.13 35.69
N GLN A 56 -31.60 15.50 34.78
CA GLN A 56 -31.55 16.84 34.18
C GLN A 56 -31.47 16.75 32.65
N HIS A 57 -32.64 16.99 32.05
CA HIS A 57 -32.89 17.90 30.92
C HIS A 57 -31.96 17.88 29.69
N SER A 58 -32.57 17.42 28.60
CA SER A 58 -32.71 18.14 27.32
C SER A 58 -31.46 18.43 26.49
N ALA A 59 -31.42 17.79 25.31
CA ALA A 59 -30.53 18.09 24.19
C ALA A 59 -30.62 19.57 23.73
N PRO A 60 -29.55 20.07 23.11
CA PRO A 60 -29.62 20.36 21.69
C PRO A 60 -28.46 19.77 20.89
N ALA A 61 -28.75 19.30 19.68
CA ALA A 61 -27.80 18.96 18.63
C ALA A 61 -27.12 20.24 18.06
N PRO A 62 -26.34 20.18 16.97
CA PRO A 62 -25.08 19.48 16.72
C PRO A 62 -23.98 20.49 16.31
N GLN A 63 -22.79 20.47 16.92
CA GLN A 63 -21.65 21.25 16.40
C GLN A 63 -20.79 20.40 15.48
N HIS A 64 -20.88 20.72 14.19
CA HIS A 64 -19.93 20.42 13.14
C HIS A 64 -18.49 20.42 13.66
N VAL A 65 -17.87 19.24 13.70
CA VAL A 65 -16.43 19.15 13.44
C VAL A 65 -16.33 18.92 11.94
N PRO A 66 -15.68 19.81 11.16
CA PRO A 66 -15.60 19.63 9.72
C PRO A 66 -14.79 18.37 9.43
N ALA A 67 -15.42 17.44 8.74
CA ALA A 67 -14.72 16.53 7.86
C ALA A 67 -13.88 17.37 6.88
N PRO A 68 -12.59 17.08 6.69
CA PRO A 68 -11.95 17.40 5.43
C PRO A 68 -12.45 16.37 4.42
N GLU A 69 -13.64 16.59 3.85
CA GLU A 69 -13.97 16.02 2.54
C GLU A 69 -13.33 16.91 1.46
N ALA A 70 -12.27 16.40 0.84
CA ALA A 70 -11.78 16.70 -0.52
C ALA A 70 -10.27 16.39 -0.52
N GLY A 71 -9.73 15.42 -1.22
CA GLY A 71 -10.21 14.55 -2.27
C GLY A 71 -8.98 13.84 -2.85
N GLN A 72 -9.20 13.01 -3.87
CA GLN A 72 -8.16 12.47 -4.77
C GLN A 72 -7.35 11.32 -4.12
N GLN A 73 -7.73 10.08 -4.39
CA GLN A 73 -7.17 9.30 -5.52
C GLN A 73 -5.66 9.10 -5.40
N HIS A 74 -5.28 7.83 -5.17
CA HIS A 74 -4.02 7.24 -5.60
C HIS A 74 -2.73 8.03 -5.32
N GLU A 75 -2.17 7.85 -4.11
CA GLU A 75 -0.71 7.84 -3.99
C GLU A 75 -0.25 6.40 -3.91
N ARG A 76 -0.18 5.79 -5.10
CA ARG A 76 0.77 4.71 -5.36
C ARG A 76 2.13 5.37 -5.23
N GLU A 77 2.70 5.38 -4.02
CA GLU A 77 4.07 5.86 -3.76
C GLU A 77 4.98 5.24 -4.84
N PRO A 78 5.45 6.00 -5.84
CA PRO A 78 6.52 5.50 -6.65
C PRO A 78 7.75 5.67 -5.78
N SER A 79 8.28 4.54 -5.32
CA SER A 79 9.60 4.47 -4.73
C SER A 79 10.62 4.87 -5.79
N PHE A 80 10.76 6.17 -6.04
CA PHE A 80 11.86 6.74 -6.80
C PHE A 80 13.04 6.89 -5.85
N GLY A 81 13.72 5.78 -5.58
CA GLY A 81 15.15 5.87 -5.32
C GLY A 81 15.82 6.53 -6.54
N PRO A 82 17.02 7.14 -6.40
CA PRO A 82 17.73 7.73 -7.53
C PRO A 82 18.22 6.62 -8.47
N LEU A 83 17.30 6.03 -9.22
CA LEU A 83 17.62 5.18 -10.35
C LEU A 83 18.08 6.12 -11.45
N SER A 84 19.28 5.85 -11.97
CA SER A 84 19.84 6.64 -13.06
C SER A 84 18.81 6.75 -14.19
N PRO A 85 18.58 7.94 -14.78
CA PRO A 85 17.67 8.12 -15.92
C PRO A 85 17.91 7.13 -17.05
N VAL A 86 19.16 6.69 -17.19
CA VAL A 86 19.60 5.63 -18.12
C VAL A 86 18.92 4.30 -17.81
N LYS A 87 18.85 3.88 -16.54
CA LYS A 87 18.21 2.64 -16.13
C LYS A 87 16.72 2.66 -16.44
N ASP A 88 16.02 3.76 -16.22
CA ASP A 88 14.59 3.86 -16.49
C ASP A 88 14.28 3.76 -17.99
N ILE A 89 15.15 4.30 -18.85
CA ILE A 89 15.04 4.15 -20.30
C ILE A 89 15.28 2.69 -20.72
N PHE A 90 16.31 2.03 -20.16
CA PHE A 90 16.55 0.61 -20.42
C PHE A 90 15.40 -0.28 -19.90
N ASP A 91 14.84 0.05 -18.73
CA ASP A 91 13.71 -0.67 -18.15
C ASP A 91 12.47 -0.52 -19.03
N SER A 92 12.18 0.70 -19.49
CA SER A 92 11.09 0.96 -20.44
C SER A 92 11.29 0.28 -21.80
N LEU A 93 12.54 0.16 -22.26
CA LEU A 93 12.89 -0.53 -23.50
C LEU A 93 12.75 -2.04 -23.38
N MET A 94 13.08 -2.60 -22.19
CA MET A 94 12.97 -4.03 -21.88
C MET A 94 11.57 -4.47 -21.40
N SER A 95 10.73 -3.52 -20.99
CA SER A 95 9.36 -3.80 -20.50
C SER A 95 8.43 -4.32 -21.60
N ASP A 96 8.72 -4.00 -22.86
CA ASP A 96 7.96 -4.48 -24.02
C ASP A 96 8.69 -5.69 -24.61
N SER A 97 8.10 -6.88 -24.47
CA SER A 97 8.69 -8.13 -24.93
C SER A 97 8.86 -8.20 -26.45
N GLU A 98 7.97 -7.56 -27.21
CA GLU A 98 8.04 -7.56 -28.68
C GLU A 98 9.18 -6.64 -29.14
N ARG A 99 9.27 -5.43 -28.58
CA ARG A 99 10.38 -4.50 -28.86
C ARG A 99 11.71 -5.06 -28.39
N THR A 100 11.76 -5.69 -27.22
CA THR A 100 12.95 -6.36 -26.70
C THR A 100 13.43 -7.46 -27.64
N LEU A 101 12.50 -8.29 -28.15
CA LEU A 101 12.82 -9.33 -29.11
C LEU A 101 13.36 -8.74 -30.42
N LEU A 102 12.74 -7.67 -30.94
CA LEU A 102 13.24 -6.97 -32.13
C LEU A 102 14.65 -6.39 -31.91
N LEU A 103 14.95 -5.85 -30.74
CA LEU A 103 16.29 -5.33 -30.41
C LEU A 103 17.34 -6.43 -30.33
N VAL A 104 17.00 -7.56 -29.70
CA VAL A 104 17.87 -8.74 -29.68
C VAL A 104 18.09 -9.27 -31.10
N LEU A 105 17.05 -9.28 -31.93
CA LEU A 105 17.13 -9.71 -33.33
C LEU A 105 18.01 -8.78 -34.15
N ILE A 106 17.87 -7.45 -34.00
CA ILE A 106 18.75 -6.45 -34.63
C ILE A 106 20.21 -6.65 -34.21
N LEU A 107 20.45 -6.91 -32.93
CA LEU A 107 21.81 -7.15 -32.41
C LEU A 107 22.41 -8.42 -33.02
N LEU A 108 21.63 -9.49 -33.11
CA LEU A 108 22.04 -10.75 -33.73
C LEU A 108 22.32 -10.59 -35.23
N LEU A 109 21.43 -9.91 -35.95
CA LEU A 109 21.59 -9.59 -37.38
C LEU A 109 22.84 -8.74 -37.65
N THR A 110 23.18 -7.84 -36.73
CA THR A 110 24.39 -7.00 -36.86
C THR A 110 25.66 -7.84 -36.72
N GLU A 111 25.71 -8.77 -35.77
CA GLU A 111 26.84 -9.71 -35.61
C GLU A 111 27.02 -10.59 -36.85
N GLU A 112 25.91 -11.07 -37.42
CA GLU A 112 25.92 -11.90 -38.65
C GLU A 112 26.14 -11.09 -39.94
N LYS A 113 26.34 -9.77 -39.85
CA LYS A 113 26.47 -8.86 -41.01
C LYS A 113 25.31 -8.99 -42.01
N ALA A 114 24.09 -9.04 -41.49
CA ALA A 114 22.88 -9.06 -42.29
C ALA A 114 22.72 -7.78 -43.12
N ASP A 115 21.77 -7.81 -44.05
CA ASP A 115 21.47 -6.68 -44.92
C ASP A 115 21.12 -5.42 -44.12
N ILE A 116 21.76 -4.30 -44.48
CA ILE A 116 21.58 -3.01 -43.80
C ILE A 116 20.13 -2.52 -43.95
N GLY A 117 19.49 -2.78 -45.10
CA GLY A 117 18.08 -2.47 -45.33
C GLY A 117 17.15 -3.25 -44.41
N LEU A 118 17.44 -4.53 -44.15
CA LEU A 118 16.70 -5.33 -43.18
C LEU A 118 16.85 -4.79 -41.76
N ILE A 119 18.07 -4.42 -41.35
CA ILE A 119 18.32 -3.80 -40.04
C ILE A 119 17.53 -2.48 -39.92
N PHE A 120 17.54 -1.64 -40.96
CA PHE A 120 16.75 -0.40 -40.97
C PHE A 120 15.24 -0.65 -40.94
N ALA A 121 14.73 -1.67 -41.62
CA ALA A 121 13.32 -2.03 -41.58
C ALA A 121 12.88 -2.43 -40.17
N LEU A 122 13.70 -3.22 -39.46
CA LEU A 122 13.44 -3.56 -38.06
C LEU A 122 13.57 -2.34 -37.14
N MET A 123 14.55 -1.46 -37.39
CA MET A 123 14.69 -0.22 -36.63
C MET A 123 13.50 0.72 -36.82
N TYR A 124 12.92 0.77 -38.03
CA TYR A 124 11.69 1.52 -38.30
C TYR A 124 10.47 0.93 -37.57
N LEU A 125 10.41 -0.40 -37.40
CA LEU A 125 9.33 -1.07 -36.66
C LEU A 125 9.39 -0.75 -35.15
N VAL A 126 10.58 -0.50 -34.61
CA VAL A 126 10.79 -0.19 -33.19
C VAL A 126 10.37 1.26 -32.84
N LEU A 127 10.42 2.19 -33.80
CA LEU A 127 10.04 3.60 -33.66
C LEU A 127 8.53 3.80 -33.58
#